data_AF-A0A8D8PPG1-F1
#
_entry.id   AF-A0A8D8PPG1-F1
#
_cell.length_a   1.000
_cell.length_b   1.000
_cell.length_c   1.000
_cell.angle_alpha   90.00
_cell.angle_beta   90.00
_cell.angle_gamma   90.00
#
_symmetry.space_group_name_H-M   'P 1'
#
loop_
_entity.id
_entity.type
_entity.pdbx_description
1 polymer ?
#
loop_
_entity_poly.entity_id
_entity_poly.type
_entity_poly.pdbx_seq_one_letter_code
_entity_poly.pdbx_strand_id
1 'polypeptide(L)'
;MPPVYYSFPYLGETSFKIEKTIKNIIPTIKFGHQSSNSLKSNFFSNLKDSIKKDDNSGIVYQLDCKDCPSTYIGESGQFLKKRMYQHRYDIKNDKTTTALATHAFENNHEFNFDEVKIVEKEQN
;
A
#
# COMPACT_ATOMS: atom_id res chain seq x y z
N MET A 1 -26.13 -15.36 -29.62
CA MET A 1 -24.82 -15.11 -28.97
C MET A 1 -24.95 -13.90 -28.06
N PRO A 2 -24.37 -13.92 -26.84
CA PRO A 2 -24.35 -12.74 -25.98
C PRO A 2 -23.55 -11.60 -26.62
N PRO A 3 -23.90 -10.33 -26.37
CA PRO A 3 -23.16 -9.19 -26.91
C PRO A 3 -21.76 -9.11 -26.30
N VAL A 4 -20.75 -8.88 -27.15
CA VAL A 4 -19.35 -8.70 -26.74
C VAL A 4 -19.06 -7.20 -26.67
N TYR A 5 -18.47 -6.74 -25.57
CA TYR A 5 -18.20 -5.33 -25.32
C TYR A 5 -16.72 -4.99 -25.53
N TYR A 6 -16.46 -3.90 -26.25
CA TYR A 6 -15.11 -3.35 -26.44
C TYR A 6 -15.06 -1.87 -26.05
N SER A 7 -13.96 -1.45 -25.44
CA SER A 7 -13.70 -0.03 -25.16
C SER A 7 -13.04 0.66 -26.37
N PHE A 8 -13.48 1.88 -26.66
CA PHE A 8 -12.96 2.68 -27.78
C PHE A 8 -12.73 4.13 -27.32
N PRO A 9 -11.59 4.77 -27.64
CA PRO A 9 -11.37 6.16 -27.31
C PRO A 9 -12.31 7.07 -28.11
N TYR A 10 -12.93 8.04 -27.44
CA TYR A 10 -13.73 9.07 -28.10
C TYR A 10 -12.82 10.08 -28.80
N LEU A 11 -12.81 10.05 -30.13
CA LEU A 11 -12.01 10.87 -31.04
C LEU A 11 -12.91 11.80 -31.88
N GLY A 12 -14.15 12.02 -31.43
CA GLY A 12 -15.15 12.85 -32.13
C GLY A 12 -15.95 12.08 -33.18
N GLU A 13 -16.33 12.75 -34.27
CA GLU A 13 -17.22 12.18 -35.30
C GLU A 13 -16.66 10.93 -36.01
N THR A 14 -15.34 10.81 -36.08
CA THR A 14 -14.64 9.66 -36.65
C THR A 14 -14.95 8.38 -35.87
N SER A 15 -15.03 8.46 -34.53
CA SER A 15 -15.37 7.34 -33.67
C SER A 15 -16.74 6.75 -34.01
N PHE A 16 -17.74 7.59 -34.28
CA PHE A 16 -19.09 7.13 -34.65
C PHE A 16 -19.14 6.50 -36.04
N LYS A 17 -18.38 7.03 -37.00
CA LYS A 17 -18.28 6.45 -38.36
C LYS A 17 -17.66 5.05 -38.31
N ILE A 18 -16.62 4.89 -37.50
CA ILE A 18 -15.95 3.61 -37.26
C ILE A 18 -16.90 2.64 -36.55
N GLU A 19 -17.56 3.07 -35.48
CA GLU A 19 -18.54 2.27 -34.73
C GLU A 19 -19.68 1.76 -35.63
N LYS A 20 -20.23 2.64 -36.47
CA LYS A 20 -21.30 2.32 -37.41
C LYS A 20 -20.86 1.29 -38.45
N THR A 21 -19.65 1.44 -38.97
CA THR A 21 -19.08 0.50 -39.96
C THR A 21 -18.87 -0.87 -39.34
N ILE A 22 -18.34 -0.94 -38.12
CA ILE A 22 -18.08 -2.22 -37.44
C ILE A 22 -19.38 -2.90 -37.01
N LYS A 23 -20.38 -2.14 -36.55
CA LYS A 23 -21.72 -2.68 -36.24
C LYS A 23 -22.41 -3.30 -37.46
N ASN A 24 -22.19 -2.73 -38.65
CA ASN A 24 -22.75 -3.27 -39.90
C ASN A 24 -22.11 -4.61 -40.29
N ILE A 25 -20.84 -4.83 -39.94
CA ILE A 25 -20.11 -6.07 -40.24
C ILE A 25 -20.37 -7.12 -39.15
N ILE A 26 -20.40 -6.70 -37.88
CA ILE A 26 -20.52 -7.58 -36.72
C ILE A 26 -21.54 -6.98 -35.71
N PRO A 27 -22.84 -7.33 -35.82
CA PRO A 27 -23.89 -6.76 -34.98
C PRO A 27 -23.86 -7.24 -33.53
N THR A 28 -23.03 -8.24 -33.19
CA THR A 28 -22.86 -8.75 -31.83
C THR A 28 -21.93 -7.90 -30.97
N ILE A 29 -21.20 -6.93 -31.57
CA ILE A 29 -20.25 -6.07 -30.87
C ILE A 29 -20.92 -4.77 -30.41
N LYS A 30 -20.72 -4.42 -29.13
CA LYS A 30 -21.09 -3.13 -28.55
C LYS A 30 -19.85 -2.36 -28.13
N PHE A 31 -19.82 -1.07 -28.44
CA PHE A 31 -18.70 -0.18 -28.08
C PHE A 31 -19.08 0.70 -26.90
N GLY A 32 -18.17 0.82 -25.94
CA GLY A 32 -18.21 1.83 -24.89
C GLY A 32 -17.12 2.87 -25.13
N HIS A 33 -17.47 4.15 -25.09
CA HIS A 33 -16.51 5.24 -25.31
C HIS A 33 -15.76 5.59 -24.02
N GLN A 34 -14.45 5.71 -24.10
CA GLN A 34 -13.58 6.17 -23.02
C GLN A 34 -12.89 7.48 -23.42
N SER A 35 -12.74 8.41 -22.47
CA SER A 35 -11.99 9.65 -22.73
C SER A 35 -10.49 9.37 -22.73
N SER A 36 -9.79 9.79 -23.78
CA SER A 36 -8.32 9.70 -23.83
C SER A 36 -7.65 10.72 -22.91
N ASN A 37 -8.35 11.81 -22.60
CA ASN A 37 -7.80 13.01 -21.94
C ASN A 37 -8.23 13.12 -20.47
N SER A 38 -8.12 12.02 -19.70
CA SER A 38 -8.39 12.09 -18.27
C SER A 38 -7.40 13.03 -17.57
N LEU A 39 -7.83 13.74 -16.53
CA LEU A 39 -6.90 14.54 -15.70
C LEU A 39 -5.75 13.69 -15.16
N LYS A 40 -6.04 12.43 -14.83
CA LYS A 40 -5.06 11.44 -14.39
C LYS A 40 -3.98 11.16 -15.43
N SER A 41 -4.31 11.06 -16.71
CA SER A 41 -3.33 10.77 -17.76
C SER A 41 -2.55 12.00 -18.23
N ASN A 42 -3.15 13.20 -18.15
CA ASN A 42 -2.54 14.43 -18.66
C ASN A 42 -1.78 15.25 -17.61
N PHE A 43 -2.25 15.28 -16.36
CA PHE A 43 -1.70 16.18 -15.33
C PHE A 43 -0.98 15.44 -14.20
N PHE A 44 -1.41 14.22 -13.87
CA PHE A 44 -0.79 13.45 -12.81
C PHE A 44 0.23 12.48 -13.41
N SER A 45 1.52 12.75 -13.19
CA SER A 45 2.53 11.73 -13.44
C SER A 45 2.33 10.58 -12.44
N ASN A 46 2.50 9.33 -12.88
CA ASN A 46 2.53 8.18 -11.96
C ASN A 46 3.76 8.17 -11.04
N LEU A 47 4.51 9.27 -10.98
CA LEU A 47 5.72 9.45 -10.19
C LEU A 47 5.35 10.00 -8.82
N LYS A 48 4.57 9.23 -8.03
CA LYS A 48 4.48 9.52 -6.60
C LYS A 48 5.86 9.31 -5.99
N ASP A 49 6.30 10.24 -5.16
CA ASP A 49 7.52 10.05 -4.37
C ASP A 49 7.38 8.79 -3.51
N SER A 50 8.43 7.96 -3.49
CA SER A 50 8.46 6.78 -2.64
C SER A 50 8.42 7.22 -1.18
N ILE A 51 7.45 6.73 -0.41
CA ILE A 51 7.36 6.99 1.02
C ILE A 51 8.55 6.32 1.71
N LYS A 52 9.30 7.08 2.51
CA LYS A 52 10.39 6.54 3.32
C LYS A 52 9.84 5.49 4.29
N LYS A 53 10.63 4.45 4.56
CA LYS A 53 10.26 3.35 5.48
C LYS A 53 9.66 3.84 6.80
N ASP A 54 10.28 4.85 7.39
CA ASP A 54 9.96 5.41 8.69
C ASP A 54 8.63 6.20 8.73
N ASP A 55 8.20 6.72 7.58
CA ASP A 55 6.96 7.50 7.42
C ASP A 55 5.76 6.63 7.01
N ASN A 56 5.90 5.30 7.04
CA ASN A 56 4.77 4.39 6.80
C ASN A 56 3.89 4.25 8.05
N SER A 57 2.58 4.29 7.85
CA SER A 57 1.53 3.99 8.82
C SER A 57 0.64 2.86 8.31
N GLY A 58 -0.15 2.23 9.20
CA GLY A 58 -1.02 1.11 8.82
C GLY A 58 -0.19 -0.11 8.43
N ILE A 59 0.80 -0.44 9.25
CA ILE A 59 1.78 -1.48 8.96
C ILE A 59 1.85 -2.53 10.06
N VAL A 60 2.15 -3.75 9.67
CA VAL A 60 2.60 -4.82 10.56
C VAL A 60 4.13 -4.86 10.47
N TYR A 61 4.79 -4.69 11.61
CA TYR A 61 6.25 -4.67 11.69
C TYR A 61 6.77 -5.78 12.61
N GLN A 62 8.02 -6.15 12.36
CA GLN A 62 8.76 -7.16 13.08
C GLN A 62 10.02 -6.56 13.68
N LEU A 63 10.30 -6.92 14.93
CA LEU A 63 11.51 -6.60 15.68
C LEU A 63 12.12 -7.88 16.22
N ASP A 64 13.41 -8.08 15.94
CA ASP A 64 14.16 -9.22 16.44
C ASP A 64 14.87 -8.84 17.75
N CYS A 65 14.88 -9.76 18.72
CA CYS A 65 15.68 -9.63 19.93
C CYS A 65 17.16 -9.87 19.60
N LYS A 66 18.08 -9.11 20.22
CA LYS A 66 19.52 -9.28 20.01
C LYS A 66 20.10 -10.46 20.80
N ASP A 67 19.51 -10.73 21.95
CA ASP A 67 20.05 -11.68 22.93
C ASP A 67 19.43 -13.08 22.84
N CYS A 68 18.31 -13.22 22.12
CA CYS A 68 17.62 -14.50 21.99
C CYS A 68 16.90 -14.65 20.64
N PRO A 69 16.52 -15.87 20.21
CA PRO A 69 15.88 -16.10 18.91
C PRO A 69 14.40 -15.66 18.88
N SER A 70 13.95 -14.86 19.85
CA SER A 70 12.58 -14.37 19.91
C SER A 70 12.40 -13.16 19.01
N THR A 71 11.21 -13.08 18.42
CA THR A 71 10.82 -12.01 17.52
C THR A 71 9.48 -11.45 18.00
N TYR A 72 9.37 -10.14 18.02
CA TYR A 72 8.14 -9.41 18.30
C TYR A 72 7.51 -8.94 16.99
N ILE A 73 6.22 -9.23 16.79
CA ILE A 73 5.42 -8.73 15.69
C ILE A 73 4.32 -7.85 16.27
N GLY A 74 4.19 -6.64 15.74
CA GLY A 74 3.17 -5.69 16.17
C GLY A 74 2.57 -4.94 15.01
N GLU A 75 1.31 -4.53 15.19
CA GLU A 75 0.63 -3.63 14.27
C GLU A 75 0.82 -2.16 14.73
N SER A 76 0.88 -1.24 13.78
CA SER A 76 0.76 0.18 14.08
C SER A 76 -0.02 0.96 13.02
N GLY A 77 -1.08 1.62 13.46
CA GLY A 77 -1.74 2.69 12.71
C GLY A 77 -0.99 4.03 12.74
N GLN A 78 0.05 4.18 13.57
CA GLN A 78 0.90 5.38 13.62
C GLN A 78 2.10 5.22 12.69
N PHE A 79 2.82 6.32 12.43
CA PHE A 79 4.09 6.25 11.70
C PHE A 79 5.11 5.38 12.43
N LEU A 80 5.88 4.59 11.68
CA LEU A 80 6.88 3.67 12.21
C LEU A 80 7.85 4.36 13.18
N LYS A 81 8.40 5.55 12.85
CA LYS A 81 9.26 6.33 13.78
C LYS A 81 8.64 6.50 15.15
N LYS A 82 7.38 6.90 15.17
CA LYS A 82 6.68 7.26 16.40
C LYS A 82 6.47 6.02 17.24
N ARG A 83 6.15 4.89 16.61
CA ARG A 83 6.03 3.60 17.28
C ARG A 83 7.38 3.12 17.85
N MET A 84 8.47 3.25 17.10
CA MET A 84 9.81 2.89 17.58
C MET A 84 10.25 3.76 18.75
N TYR A 85 9.98 5.07 18.68
CA TYR A 85 10.25 5.99 19.79
C TYR A 85 9.48 5.59 21.06
N GLN A 86 8.19 5.26 20.93
CA GLN A 86 7.37 4.80 22.06
C GLN A 86 7.93 3.54 22.70
N HIS A 87 8.30 2.53 21.90
CA HIS A 87 8.88 1.29 22.43
C HIS A 87 10.19 1.54 23.17
N ARG A 88 11.10 2.35 22.60
CA ARG A 88 12.34 2.73 23.29
C ARG A 88 12.07 3.48 24.60
N TYR A 89 11.08 4.37 24.59
CA TYR A 89 10.66 5.10 25.79
C TYR A 89 10.08 4.16 26.85
N ASP A 90 9.21 3.22 26.45
CA ASP A 90 8.58 2.27 27.36
C ASP A 90 9.62 1.34 28.01
N ILE A 91 10.57 0.80 27.24
CA ILE A 91 11.70 0.02 27.77
C ILE A 91 12.51 0.85 28.77
N LYS A 92 12.87 2.09 28.41
CA LYS A 92 13.72 2.95 29.27
C LYS A 92 13.05 3.31 30.60
N ASN A 93 11.72 3.33 30.66
CA ASN A 93 10.96 3.67 31.87
C ASN A 93 10.35 2.42 32.53
N ASP A 94 10.84 1.23 32.19
CA ASP A 94 10.36 -0.06 32.73
C ASP A 94 8.84 -0.23 32.65
N LYS A 95 8.24 0.31 31.58
CA LYS A 95 6.80 0.19 31.33
C LYS A 95 6.50 -1.13 30.66
N THR A 96 5.78 -2.01 31.35
CA THR A 96 5.31 -3.30 30.82
C THR A 96 4.02 -3.18 29.99
N THR A 97 3.84 -2.06 29.28
CA THR A 97 2.66 -1.75 28.46
C THR A 97 2.55 -2.63 27.22
N THR A 98 3.66 -3.20 26.76
CA THR A 98 3.72 -4.07 25.58
C THR A 98 4.50 -5.34 25.88
N ALA A 99 4.20 -6.42 25.15
CA ALA A 99 4.95 -7.67 25.26
C ALA A 99 6.45 -7.50 24.95
N LEU A 100 6.78 -6.58 24.03
CA LEU A 100 8.16 -6.22 23.73
C LEU A 100 8.87 -5.61 24.95
N ALA A 101 8.26 -4.61 25.60
CA ALA A 101 8.85 -3.98 26.77
C ALA A 101 8.91 -4.93 27.98
N THR A 102 7.90 -5.79 28.13
CA THR A 102 7.89 -6.86 29.16
C THR A 102 9.03 -7.84 28.94
N HIS A 103 9.23 -8.32 27.70
CA HIS A 103 10.34 -9.20 27.37
C HIS A 103 11.70 -8.56 27.66
N ALA A 104 11.89 -7.31 27.26
CA ALA A 104 13.12 -6.56 27.49
C ALA A 104 13.42 -6.42 28.98
N PHE A 105 12.40 -6.12 29.79
CA PHE A 105 12.53 -5.96 31.24
C PHE A 105 12.79 -7.30 31.97
N GLU A 106 11.97 -8.32 31.73
CA GLU A 106 12.05 -9.60 32.46
C GLU A 106 13.32 -10.40 32.13
N ASN A 107 13.78 -10.32 30.88
CA ASN A 107 14.94 -11.07 30.42
C ASN A 107 16.21 -10.21 30.38
N ASN A 108 16.10 -8.92 30.69
CA ASN A 108 17.18 -7.94 30.55
C ASN A 108 17.82 -8.00 29.14
N HIS A 109 16.97 -8.01 28.11
CA HIS A 109 17.33 -8.15 26.70
C HIS A 109 17.13 -6.85 25.93
N GLU A 110 17.89 -6.66 24.86
CA GLU A 110 17.79 -5.54 23.95
C GLU A 110 17.18 -5.94 22.60
N PHE A 111 16.30 -5.08 22.08
CA PHE A 111 15.72 -5.24 20.74
C PHE A 111 16.50 -4.45 19.68
N ASN A 112 16.53 -4.98 18.45
CA ASN A 112 17.14 -4.30 17.32
C ASN A 112 16.15 -3.31 16.66
N PHE A 113 16.23 -2.05 17.07
CA PHE A 113 15.41 -0.97 16.52
C PHE A 113 15.95 -0.35 15.23
N ASP A 114 17.14 -0.72 14.79
CA ASP A 114 17.74 -0.21 13.56
C ASP A 114 17.32 -1.07 12.35
N GLU A 115 17.10 -2.37 12.57
CA GLU A 115 16.71 -3.34 11.55
C GLU A 115 15.24 -3.76 11.61
N VAL A 116 14.33 -2.80 11.81
CA VAL A 116 12.88 -3.08 11.84
C VAL A 116 12.40 -3.59 10.48
N LYS A 117 11.70 -4.72 10.40
CA LYS A 117 11.17 -5.23 9.13
C LYS A 117 9.69 -4.88 9.01
N ILE A 118 9.26 -4.37 7.86
CA ILE A 118 7.83 -4.20 7.55
C ILE A 118 7.38 -5.50 6.89
N VAL A 119 6.51 -6.24 7.56
CA VAL A 119 5.99 -7.53 7.09
C VAL A 119 4.82 -7.31 6.15
N GLU A 120 3.93 -6.40 6.52
CA GLU A 120 2.72 -6.13 5.76
C GLU A 120 2.34 -4.64 5.86
N LYS A 121 1.67 -4.15 4.82
CA LYS A 121 1.11 -2.81 4.77
C LYS A 121 -0.34 -2.92 4.34
N GLU A 122 -1.23 -2.30 5.11
CA GLU A 122 -2.63 -2.22 4.79
C GLU A 122 -2.81 -1.47 3.45
N GLN A 123 -3.43 -2.13 2.47
CA GLN A 123 -3.82 -1.51 1.21
C GLN A 123 -5.24 -0.97 1.36
N ASN A 124 -5.34 0.36 1.46
CA ASN A 124 -6.61 1.09 1.31
C ASN A 124 -6.83 1.51 -0.13
#